data_AF-A0A1Q6RT01-F1
#
_entry.id   AF-A0A1Q6RT01-F1
#
_cell.length_a   1.000
_cell.length_b   1.000
_cell.length_c   1.000
_cell.angle_alpha   90.00
_cell.angle_beta   90.00
_cell.angle_gamma   90.00
#
_symmetry.space_group_name_H-M   'P 1'
#
loop_
_entity.id
_entity.type
_entity.pdbx_description
1 polymer ?
#
loop_
_entity_poly.entity_id
_entity_poly.type
_entity_poly.pdbx_seq_one_letter_code
_entity_poly.pdbx_strand_id
1 'polypeptide(L)'
;MKARIPIKLKREAMAEINRLADREYQKVKDKEINDLTRRIFKTIVFALHKDFGFGRDRCAKALKSMTEIIEHSDTDEVFWEHIDRVVIDKLKLEFEKRDYTDNGKVVNFEGDEEND
;
A
#
# COMPACT_ATOMS: atom_id res chain seq x y z
N MET A 1 21.62 45.59 -14.46
CA MET A 1 22.03 44.18 -14.38
C MET A 1 21.50 43.60 -13.06
N LYS A 2 20.58 42.63 -13.09
CA LYS A 2 20.21 41.88 -11.88
C LYS A 2 21.21 40.72 -11.75
N ALA A 3 22.14 40.83 -10.80
CA ALA A 3 23.09 39.77 -10.49
C ALA A 3 22.32 38.54 -10.01
N ARG A 4 22.51 37.38 -10.68
CA ARG A 4 22.11 36.09 -10.12
C ARG A 4 23.14 35.73 -9.05
N ILE A 5 22.72 35.70 -7.79
CA ILE A 5 23.54 35.21 -6.69
C ILE A 5 23.45 33.68 -6.74
N PRO A 6 24.56 32.93 -6.92
CA PRO A 6 24.53 31.49 -6.78
C PRO A 6 24.37 31.19 -5.29
N ILE A 7 23.16 30.77 -4.88
CA ILE A 7 22.95 30.22 -3.56
C ILE A 7 23.62 28.84 -3.54
N LYS A 8 24.91 28.79 -3.22
CA LYS A 8 25.58 27.54 -2.85
C LYS A 8 25.11 27.17 -1.44
N LEU A 9 23.93 26.57 -1.33
CA LEU A 9 23.52 25.97 -0.07
C LEU A 9 24.58 24.93 0.32
N LYS A 10 25.04 24.96 1.57
CA LYS A 10 25.97 23.95 2.08
C LYS A 10 25.31 22.58 1.94
N ARG A 11 26.09 21.57 1.56
CA ARG A 11 25.63 20.19 1.32
C ARG A 11 24.77 19.64 2.46
N GLU A 12 25.09 20.02 3.70
CA GLU A 12 24.32 19.70 4.91
C GLU A 12 22.92 20.32 4.93
N ALA A 13 22.78 21.60 4.54
CA ALA A 13 21.48 22.26 4.46
C ALA A 13 20.61 21.69 3.34
N MET A 14 21.21 21.30 2.22
CA MET A 14 20.50 20.61 1.12
C MET A 14 20.02 19.22 1.56
N ALA A 15 20.86 18.47 2.28
CA ALA A 15 20.50 17.17 2.83
C ALA A 15 19.35 17.26 3.84
N GLU A 16 19.35 18.28 4.69
CA GLU A 16 18.29 18.49 5.67
C GLU A 16 16.97 18.93 5.04
N ILE A 17 17.00 19.77 3.99
CA ILE A 17 15.82 20.12 3.20
C ILE A 17 15.22 18.88 2.53
N ASN A 18 16.04 18.02 1.93
CA ASN A 18 15.56 16.79 1.31
C ASN A 18 14.94 15.85 2.34
N ARG A 19 15.56 15.65 3.51
CA ARG A 19 14.97 14.85 4.60
C ARG A 19 13.62 15.40 5.08
N LEU A 20 13.50 16.72 5.18
CA LEU A 20 12.24 17.35 5.59
C LEU A 20 11.16 17.16 4.52
N ALA A 21 11.52 17.35 3.24
CA ALA A 21 10.62 17.11 2.11
C ALA A 21 10.18 15.65 2.04
N ASP A 22 11.10 14.70 2.18
CA ASP A 22 10.82 13.26 2.22
C ASP A 22 9.88 12.93 3.37
N ARG A 23 10.15 13.46 4.58
CA ARG A 23 9.30 13.22 5.75
C ARG A 23 7.88 13.76 5.56
N GLU A 24 7.73 14.98 5.06
CA GLU A 24 6.40 15.56 4.84
C GLU A 24 5.66 14.86 3.70
N TYR A 25 6.37 14.45 2.65
CA TYR A 25 5.81 13.62 1.58
C TYR A 25 5.30 12.28 2.12
N GLN A 26 6.10 11.56 2.92
CA GLN A 26 5.69 10.29 3.52
C GLN A 26 4.47 10.46 4.42
N LYS A 27 4.41 11.51 5.24
CA LYS A 27 3.22 11.78 6.08
C LYS A 27 1.94 11.97 5.27
N VAL A 28 2.02 12.69 4.15
CA VAL A 28 0.87 12.90 3.26
C VAL A 28 0.47 11.57 2.63
N LYS A 29 1.44 10.80 2.12
CA LYS A 29 1.22 9.47 1.55
C LYS A 29 0.59 8.49 2.54
N ASP A 30 1.13 8.40 3.75
CA ASP A 30 0.58 7.54 4.81
C ASP A 30 -0.86 7.92 5.13
N LYS A 31 -1.18 9.21 5.18
CA LYS A 31 -2.54 9.68 5.44
C LYS A 31 -3.50 9.28 4.31
N GLU A 32 -3.08 9.42 3.06
CA GLU A 32 -3.87 9.02 1.88
C GLU A 32 -4.09 7.50 1.87
N ILE A 33 -3.04 6.71 2.09
CA ILE A 33 -3.10 5.24 2.18
C ILE A 33 -4.05 4.83 3.30
N ASN A 34 -3.92 5.42 4.49
CA ASN A 34 -4.78 5.09 5.63
C ASN A 34 -6.26 5.39 5.36
N ASP A 35 -6.59 6.53 4.73
CA ASP A 35 -7.99 6.82 4.40
C ASP A 35 -8.51 5.90 3.29
N LEU A 36 -7.70 5.57 2.28
CA LEU A 36 -8.06 4.62 1.24
C LEU A 36 -8.33 3.22 1.81
N THR A 37 -7.43 2.69 2.63
CA THR A 37 -7.59 1.40 3.32
C THR A 37 -8.87 1.37 4.14
N ARG A 38 -9.16 2.45 4.89
CA ARG A 38 -10.40 2.57 5.67
C ARG A 38 -11.65 2.55 4.79
N ARG A 39 -11.62 3.22 3.62
CA ARG A 39 -12.74 3.20 2.66
C ARG A 39 -12.95 1.79 2.10
N ILE A 40 -11.88 1.11 1.71
CA ILE A 40 -11.94 -0.27 1.18
C ILE A 40 -12.58 -1.21 2.22
N PHE A 41 -12.11 -1.20 3.47
CA PHE A 41 -12.68 -2.04 4.53
C PHE A 41 -14.15 -1.77 4.78
N LYS A 42 -14.56 -0.49 4.81
CA LYS A 42 -15.97 -0.12 4.96
C LYS A 42 -16.83 -0.63 3.81
N THR A 43 -16.34 -0.52 2.57
CA THR A 43 -17.05 -0.99 1.38
C THR A 43 -17.21 -2.51 1.40
N ILE A 44 -16.16 -3.27 1.76
CA ILE A 44 -16.24 -4.74 1.88
C ILE A 44 -17.28 -5.12 2.96
N VAL A 45 -17.23 -4.50 4.14
CA VAL A 45 -18.19 -4.77 5.22
C VAL A 45 -19.62 -4.41 4.80
N PHE A 46 -19.79 -3.30 4.07
CA PHE A 46 -21.09 -2.89 3.56
C PHE A 46 -21.64 -3.91 2.55
N ALA A 47 -20.83 -4.40 1.62
CA ALA A 47 -21.22 -5.46 0.69
C ALA A 47 -21.57 -6.76 1.42
N LEU A 48 -20.78 -7.18 2.42
CA LEU A 48 -21.06 -8.34 3.26
C LEU A 48 -22.41 -8.22 4.00
N HIS A 49 -22.74 -7.03 4.50
CA HIS A 49 -24.02 -6.77 5.13
C HIS A 49 -25.17 -6.79 4.12
N LYS A 50 -25.03 -6.04 3.02
CA LYS A 50 -26.08 -5.82 2.04
C LYS A 50 -26.44 -7.08 1.26
N ASP A 51 -25.44 -7.80 0.77
CA ASP A 51 -25.64 -8.89 -0.19
C ASP A 51 -25.68 -10.27 0.48
N PHE A 52 -25.07 -10.40 1.68
CA PHE A 52 -24.97 -11.68 2.40
C PHE A 52 -25.63 -11.66 3.79
N GLY A 53 -26.20 -10.52 4.21
CA GLY A 53 -26.94 -10.40 5.48
C GLY A 53 -26.07 -10.49 6.72
N PHE A 54 -24.77 -10.19 6.64
CA PHE A 54 -23.88 -10.28 7.80
C PHE A 54 -24.28 -9.25 8.85
N GLY A 55 -24.57 -9.73 10.07
CA GLY A 55 -24.81 -8.87 11.23
C GLY A 55 -23.54 -8.32 11.86
N ARG A 56 -23.69 -7.44 12.86
CA ARG A 56 -22.58 -6.75 13.56
C ARG A 56 -21.40 -7.67 13.88
N ASP A 57 -21.64 -8.79 14.57
CA ASP A 57 -20.56 -9.63 15.09
C ASP A 57 -19.79 -10.35 13.98
N ARG A 58 -20.50 -10.76 12.91
CA ARG A 58 -19.86 -11.37 11.73
C ARG A 58 -19.00 -10.36 10.99
N CYS A 59 -19.47 -9.13 10.83
CA CYS A 59 -18.71 -8.04 10.23
C CYS A 59 -17.50 -7.65 11.10
N ALA A 60 -17.66 -7.58 12.42
CA ALA A 60 -16.57 -7.29 13.35
C ALA A 60 -15.49 -8.39 13.31
N LYS A 61 -15.90 -9.66 13.23
CA LYS A 61 -14.97 -10.78 13.05
C LYS A 61 -14.22 -10.68 11.73
N ALA A 62 -14.92 -10.38 10.63
CA ALA A 62 -14.28 -10.19 9.31
C ALA A 62 -13.24 -9.05 9.34
N LEU A 63 -13.57 -7.90 9.95
CA LEU A 63 -12.63 -6.80 10.14
C LEU A 63 -11.40 -7.23 10.93
N LYS A 64 -11.58 -7.92 12.06
CA LYS A 64 -10.47 -8.42 12.88
C LYS A 64 -9.56 -9.35 12.08
N SER A 65 -10.13 -10.31 11.36
CA SER A 65 -9.36 -11.22 10.51
C SER A 65 -8.61 -10.51 9.39
N MET A 66 -9.21 -9.50 8.74
CA MET A 66 -8.51 -8.69 7.74
C MET A 66 -7.31 -7.94 8.34
N THR A 67 -7.45 -7.38 9.54
CA THR A 67 -6.34 -6.72 10.24
C THR A 67 -5.23 -7.71 10.61
N GLU A 68 -5.59 -8.87 11.16
CA GLU A 68 -4.61 -9.92 11.52
C GLU A 68 -3.84 -10.43 10.29
N ILE A 69 -4.52 -10.63 9.15
CA ILE A 69 -3.90 -11.01 7.87
C ILE A 69 -2.84 -9.98 7.46
N ILE A 70 -3.14 -8.68 7.54
CA ILE A 70 -2.20 -7.63 7.17
C ILE A 70 -1.04 -7.53 8.16
N GLU A 71 -1.29 -7.62 9.47
CA GLU A 71 -0.23 -7.49 10.49
C GLU A 71 0.84 -8.59 10.38
N HIS A 72 0.49 -9.77 9.87
CA HIS A 72 1.41 -10.89 9.71
C HIS A 72 1.92 -11.04 8.27
N SER A 73 1.53 -10.18 7.33
CA SER A 73 1.88 -10.33 5.91
C SER A 73 3.38 -10.27 5.65
N ASP A 74 4.11 -9.56 6.49
CA ASP A 74 5.55 -9.31 6.31
C ASP A 74 6.42 -10.39 6.96
N THR A 75 5.80 -11.35 7.65
CA THR A 75 6.52 -12.43 8.37
C THR A 75 6.71 -13.69 7.54
N ASP A 76 6.00 -13.83 6.42
CA ASP A 76 6.02 -15.01 5.55
C ASP A 76 6.27 -14.60 4.10
N GLU A 77 7.39 -15.05 3.54
CA GLU A 77 7.82 -14.76 2.17
C GLU A 77 6.81 -15.24 1.11
N VAL A 78 5.98 -16.24 1.43
CA VAL A 78 5.03 -16.85 0.48
C VAL A 78 3.59 -16.39 0.75
N PHE A 79 3.39 -15.46 1.69
CA PHE A 79 2.07 -15.02 2.15
C PHE A 79 1.15 -14.55 1.01
N TRP A 80 1.65 -13.63 0.18
CA TRP A 80 0.86 -13.05 -0.91
C TRP A 80 0.61 -14.04 -2.05
N GLU A 81 1.57 -14.92 -2.33
CA GLU A 81 1.37 -16.00 -3.29
C GLU A 81 0.25 -16.95 -2.81
N HIS A 82 0.18 -17.22 -1.51
CA HIS A 82 -0.91 -18.02 -0.94
C HIS A 82 -2.28 -17.35 -1.14
N ILE A 83 -2.38 -16.04 -0.90
CA ILE A 83 -3.62 -15.28 -1.13
C ILE A 83 -4.02 -15.33 -2.61
N ASP A 84 -3.09 -15.08 -3.53
CA ASP A 84 -3.37 -15.12 -4.97
C ASP A 84 -3.80 -16.52 -5.43
N ARG A 85 -3.18 -17.60 -4.92
CA ARG A 85 -3.63 -18.97 -5.20
C ARG A 85 -5.06 -19.23 -4.72
N VAL A 86 -5.51 -18.59 -3.64
CA VAL A 86 -6.90 -18.72 -3.18
C VAL A 86 -7.84 -17.85 -4.02
N VAL A 87 -7.53 -16.57 -4.16
CA VAL A 87 -8.41 -15.56 -4.77
C VAL A 87 -8.49 -15.72 -6.29
N ILE A 88 -7.35 -15.93 -6.95
CA ILE A 88 -7.25 -16.04 -8.41
C ILE A 88 -7.41 -17.50 -8.82
N ASP A 89 -6.61 -18.42 -8.28
CA ASP A 89 -6.60 -19.79 -8.81
C ASP A 89 -7.81 -20.62 -8.36
N LYS A 90 -8.27 -20.48 -7.12
CA LYS A 90 -9.44 -21.23 -6.62
C LYS A 90 -10.76 -20.52 -6.85
N LEU A 91 -10.86 -19.25 -6.48
CA LEU A 91 -12.11 -18.48 -6.63
C LEU A 91 -12.30 -17.90 -8.03
N LYS A 92 -11.28 -17.93 -8.89
CA LYS A 92 -11.33 -17.47 -10.29
C LYS A 92 -11.73 -15.99 -10.40
N LEU A 93 -11.31 -15.17 -9.44
CA LEU A 93 -11.52 -13.73 -9.50
C LEU A 93 -10.46 -13.07 -10.40
N GLU A 94 -10.89 -12.07 -11.17
CA GLU A 94 -10.07 -11.36 -12.14
C GLU A 94 -9.17 -10.33 -11.43
N PHE A 95 -8.09 -10.82 -10.82
CA PHE A 95 -6.99 -9.98 -10.34
C PHE A 95 -5.73 -10.27 -11.17
N GLU A 96 -4.92 -9.23 -11.36
CA GLU A 96 -3.60 -9.38 -11.95
C GLU A 96 -2.69 -10.15 -10.99
N LYS A 97 -2.15 -11.28 -11.46
CA LYS A 97 -1.14 -12.02 -10.70
C LYS A 97 0.12 -11.19 -10.62
N ARG A 98 0.66 -11.03 -9.41
CA ARG A 98 1.97 -10.42 -9.23
C ARG A 98 3.08 -11.41 -9.57
N ASP A 99 4.20 -10.86 -10.00
CA ASP A 99 5.44 -11.62 -10.13
C ASP A 99 6.13 -11.68 -8.75
N TYR A 100 6.30 -12.90 -8.22
CA TYR A 100 6.91 -13.17 -6.92
C TYR A 100 8.33 -13.77 -7.06
N THR A 101 8.93 -13.73 -8.26
CA THR A 101 10.22 -14.38 -8.56
C THR A 101 11.40 -13.90 -7.72
N ASP A 102 11.28 -12.76 -7.01
CA ASP A 102 12.30 -12.24 -6.08
C ASP A 102 11.94 -12.48 -4.60
N ASN A 103 11.67 -13.75 -4.24
CA ASN A 103 11.44 -14.25 -2.88
C ASN A 103 10.38 -13.47 -2.07
N GLY A 104 9.26 -13.13 -2.69
CA GLY A 104 8.14 -12.46 -1.99
C GLY A 104 8.41 -11.01 -1.57
N LYS A 105 9.58 -10.44 -1.89
CA LYS A 105 9.79 -9.01 -1.74
C LYS A 105 9.02 -8.28 -2.82
N VAL A 106 8.27 -7.26 -2.38
CA VAL A 106 7.67 -6.26 -3.26
C VAL A 106 8.79 -5.65 -4.09
N VAL A 107 8.94 -6.07 -5.34
CA VAL A 107 9.55 -5.22 -6.35
C VAL A 107 8.63 -4.02 -6.44
N ASN A 108 9.05 -2.90 -5.84
CA ASN A 108 8.35 -1.65 -5.98
C ASN A 108 8.07 -1.47 -7.47
N PHE A 109 6.83 -1.12 -7.78
CA PHE A 109 6.46 -0.64 -9.10
C PHE A 109 7.29 0.63 -9.33
N GLU A 110 8.53 0.47 -9.80
CA GLU A 110 9.25 1.51 -10.52
C GLU A 110 8.42 1.72 -11.77
N GLY A 111 7.46 2.64 -11.66
CA GLY A 111 6.65 3.06 -12.79
C GLY A 111 7.61 3.39 -13.91
N ASP A 112 7.34 2.78 -15.07
CA ASP A 112 8.09 2.90 -16.30
C ASP A 112 8.76 4.29 -16.41
N GLU A 113 10.06 4.35 -16.12
CA GLU A 113 10.91 5.35 -16.76
C GLU A 113 11.03 4.88 -18.21
N GLU A 114 9.98 5.16 -19.00
CA GLU A 114 10.11 5.35 -20.44
C GLU A 114 11.14 6.47 -20.63
N ASN A 115 12.39 6.06 -20.81
CA ASN A 115 13.45 6.91 -21.34
C ASN A 115 13.13 7.19 -22.80
N ASP A 116 12.73 8.43 -23.08
CA ASP A 116 12.88 9.09 -24.39
C ASP A 116 14.12 10.02 -24.36
#